data_AF-A0A662MD35-F1
#
_entry.id   AF-A0A662MD35-F1
#
_cell.length_a   1.000
_cell.length_b   1.000
_cell.length_c   1.000
_cell.angle_alpha   90.00
_cell.angle_beta   90.00
_cell.angle_gamma   90.00
#
_symmetry.space_group_name_H-M   'P 1'
#
loop_
_entity.id
_entity.type
_entity.pdbx_description
1 polymer ?
#
loop_
_entity_poly.entity_id
_entity_poly.type
_entity_poly.pdbx_seq_one_letter_code
_entity_poly.pdbx_strand_id
1 'polypeptide(L)'
;MSQDEENEKLLTHAEVKTILEKSLEKPDKIYHGPEKDFGERRFMEERAEEEGEEGEIDPLSKLSFEKRAAMEHVSTFMRISAKTAKKMIGELIKIERVTEVHAYKIAELMPRDETELRQVFAKDRFTLQPEELKAILEIIDAHRE
;
A
#
# COMPACT_ATOMS: atom_id res chain seq x y z
N MET A 1 -23.18 13.54 4.47
CA MET A 1 -22.11 12.56 4.27
C MET A 1 -22.57 11.69 3.13
N SER A 2 -21.95 11.81 1.96
CA SER A 2 -22.28 10.95 0.81
C SER A 2 -21.84 9.51 1.10
N GLN A 3 -22.47 8.53 0.46
CA GLN A 3 -22.12 7.11 0.62
C GLN A 3 -20.65 6.81 0.24
N ASP A 4 -19.96 7.73 -0.42
CA ASP A 4 -18.55 7.62 -0.80
C ASP A 4 -17.59 7.84 0.39
N GLU A 5 -17.93 8.70 1.35
CA GLU A 5 -17.11 8.91 2.57
C GLU A 5 -17.13 7.67 3.50
N GLU A 6 -18.15 6.81 3.37
CA GLU A 6 -18.33 5.60 4.18
C GLU A 6 -17.36 4.46 3.80
N ASN A 7 -16.61 4.60 2.70
CA ASN A 7 -15.71 3.56 2.17
C ASN A 7 -14.22 3.93 2.13
N GLU A 8 -13.83 5.08 2.67
CA GLU A 8 -12.40 5.42 2.74
C GLU A 8 -11.69 4.60 3.81
N LYS A 9 -10.59 3.96 3.42
CA LYS A 9 -9.79 3.13 4.32
C LYS A 9 -8.31 3.41 4.12
N LEU A 10 -7.59 3.58 5.22
CA LEU A 10 -6.14 3.66 5.22
C LEU A 10 -5.55 2.28 4.92
N LEU A 11 -4.54 2.26 4.05
CA LEU A 11 -3.84 1.06 3.64
C LEU A 11 -2.36 1.23 3.93
N THR A 12 -1.73 0.16 4.38
CA THR A 12 -0.26 0.09 4.50
C THR A 12 0.36 -0.31 3.16
N HIS A 13 1.65 0.01 2.94
CA HIS A 13 2.39 -0.43 1.74
C HIS A 13 2.25 -1.94 1.48
N ALA A 14 2.25 -2.78 2.53
CA ALA A 14 2.10 -4.23 2.40
C ALA A 14 0.71 -4.63 1.89
N GLU A 15 -0.36 -3.95 2.35
CA GLU A 15 -1.70 -4.18 1.85
C GLU A 15 -1.87 -3.69 0.41
N VAL A 16 -1.30 -2.52 0.08
CA VAL A 16 -1.27 -2.00 -1.29
C VAL A 16 -0.57 -2.98 -2.22
N LYS A 17 0.57 -3.53 -1.80
CA LYS A 17 1.29 -4.56 -2.57
C LYS A 17 0.39 -5.77 -2.85
N THR A 18 -0.28 -6.32 -1.84
CA THR A 18 -1.22 -7.44 -2.03
C THR A 18 -2.37 -7.09 -2.98
N ILE A 19 -2.85 -5.85 -2.97
CA ILE A 19 -3.90 -5.39 -3.90
C ILE A 19 -3.37 -5.32 -5.33
N LEU A 20 -2.17 -4.79 -5.53
CA LEU A 20 -1.53 -4.70 -6.85
C LEU A 20 -1.21 -6.08 -7.40
N GLU A 21 -0.75 -7.02 -6.57
CA GLU A 21 -0.50 -8.41 -6.95
C GLU A 21 -1.80 -9.09 -7.43
N LYS A 22 -2.91 -8.92 -6.70
CA LYS A 22 -4.23 -9.39 -7.14
C LYS A 22 -4.74 -8.71 -8.40
N SER A 23 -4.24 -7.51 -8.73
CA SER A 23 -4.60 -6.83 -9.97
C SER A 23 -3.94 -7.46 -11.19
N LEU A 24 -2.83 -8.20 -11.04
CA LEU A 24 -2.16 -8.90 -12.15
C LEU A 24 -3.03 -10.00 -12.76
N GLU A 25 -3.90 -10.60 -11.94
CA GLU A 25 -4.82 -11.66 -12.36
C GLU A 25 -6.04 -11.13 -13.10
N LYS A 26 -6.25 -9.81 -13.12
CA LYS A 26 -7.38 -9.16 -13.77
C LYS A 26 -6.96 -8.57 -15.12
N PRO A 27 -7.82 -8.61 -16.14
CA PRO A 27 -7.53 -7.96 -17.41
C PRO A 27 -7.37 -6.44 -17.20
N ASP A 28 -6.32 -5.85 -17.74
CA ASP A 28 -6.04 -4.40 -17.65
C ASP A 28 -6.91 -3.57 -18.61
N LYS A 29 -7.94 -4.19 -19.23
CA LYS A 29 -8.85 -3.52 -20.16
C LYS A 29 -9.85 -2.64 -19.40
N ILE A 30 -9.82 -1.36 -19.70
CA ILE A 30 -10.92 -0.44 -19.40
C ILE A 30 -12.02 -0.77 -20.41
N TYR A 31 -13.21 -1.15 -19.94
CA TYR A 31 -14.35 -1.40 -20.84
C TYR A 31 -14.69 -0.12 -21.60
N HIS A 32 -14.48 -0.11 -22.91
CA HIS A 32 -14.73 1.04 -23.78
C HIS A 32 -16.08 0.94 -24.51
N GLY A 33 -16.87 -0.10 -24.21
CA GLY A 33 -18.14 -0.38 -24.87
C GLY A 33 -18.02 -1.42 -25.98
N PRO A 34 -19.14 -2.03 -26.39
CA PRO A 34 -19.16 -3.19 -27.27
C PRO A 34 -18.72 -2.89 -28.72
N GLU A 35 -18.63 -1.63 -29.12
CA GLU A 35 -18.21 -1.28 -30.49
C GLU A 35 -16.69 -1.25 -30.66
N LYS A 36 -15.95 -0.86 -29.61
CA LYS A 36 -14.48 -0.74 -29.62
C LYS A 36 -13.80 -2.03 -29.15
N ASP A 37 -14.32 -2.65 -28.10
CA ASP A 37 -13.71 -3.84 -27.50
C ASP A 37 -13.83 -5.12 -28.35
N PHE A 38 -14.76 -5.19 -29.30
CA PHE A 38 -14.93 -6.36 -30.19
C PHE A 38 -13.94 -6.37 -31.36
N GLY A 39 -13.59 -5.20 -31.90
CA GLY A 39 -12.56 -5.07 -32.94
C GLY A 39 -11.15 -5.25 -32.37
N GLU A 40 -10.89 -4.65 -31.20
CA GLU A 40 -9.59 -4.73 -30.52
C GLU A 40 -9.30 -6.11 -29.91
N ARG A 41 -10.33 -6.87 -29.47
CA ARG A 41 -10.14 -8.25 -29.00
C ARG A 41 -9.61 -9.16 -30.10
N ARG A 42 -10.18 -9.08 -31.30
CA ARG A 42 -9.79 -9.91 -32.44
C ARG A 42 -8.36 -9.57 -32.90
N PHE A 43 -8.03 -8.28 -32.95
CA PHE A 43 -6.69 -7.79 -33.28
C PHE A 43 -5.63 -8.17 -32.23
N MET A 44 -5.98 -8.17 -30.94
CA MET A 44 -5.07 -8.56 -29.86
C MET A 44 -4.91 -10.08 -29.75
N GLU A 45 -5.96 -10.86 -30.01
CA GLU A 45 -5.88 -12.32 -30.08
C GLU A 45 -5.02 -12.76 -31.27
N GLU A 46 -5.22 -12.17 -32.46
CA GLU A 46 -4.35 -12.40 -33.62
C GLU A 46 -2.90 -12.00 -33.34
N ARG A 47 -2.67 -10.86 -32.69
CA ARG A 47 -1.31 -10.39 -32.39
C ARG A 47 -0.62 -11.19 -31.28
N ALA A 48 -1.36 -11.67 -30.28
CA ALA A 48 -0.84 -12.56 -29.24
C ALA A 48 -0.55 -13.97 -29.76
N GLU A 49 -1.26 -14.42 -30.81
CA GLU A 49 -0.95 -15.64 -31.54
C GLU A 49 0.26 -15.48 -32.49
N GLU A 50 0.46 -14.28 -33.07
CA GLU A 50 1.62 -13.96 -33.91
C GLU A 50 2.91 -13.67 -33.12
N GLU A 51 2.81 -13.03 -31.95
CA GLU A 51 3.92 -12.73 -31.02
C GLU A 51 4.23 -13.91 -30.08
N GLY A 52 4.27 -15.12 -30.62
CA GLY A 52 4.91 -16.28 -29.98
C GLY A 52 6.43 -16.12 -29.87
N GLU A 53 6.92 -14.98 -29.40
CA GLU A 53 8.32 -14.78 -29.04
C GLU A 53 8.55 -15.41 -27.67
N GLU A 54 9.28 -16.52 -27.67
CA GLU A 54 9.78 -17.25 -26.51
C GLU A 54 10.74 -16.36 -25.68
N GLY A 55 10.17 -15.48 -24.87
CA GLY A 55 10.88 -14.69 -23.88
C GLY A 55 10.08 -14.65 -22.57
N GLU A 56 10.79 -14.57 -21.44
CA GLU A 56 10.16 -14.41 -20.12
C GLU A 56 9.46 -13.04 -20.06
N ILE A 57 8.16 -13.00 -20.37
CA ILE A 57 7.34 -11.77 -20.31
C ILE A 57 7.27 -11.35 -18.84
N ASP A 58 7.91 -10.22 -18.50
CA ASP A 58 7.82 -9.63 -17.16
C ASP A 58 6.33 -9.51 -16.76
N PRO A 59 5.87 -10.22 -15.73
CA PRO A 59 4.48 -10.18 -15.29
C PRO A 59 3.98 -8.75 -15.03
N LEU A 60 4.87 -7.84 -14.63
CA LEU A 60 4.53 -6.44 -14.38
C LEU A 60 4.15 -5.68 -15.65
N SER A 61 4.59 -6.11 -16.84
CA SER A 61 4.22 -5.51 -18.13
C SER A 61 2.72 -5.51 -18.40
N LYS A 62 1.96 -6.37 -17.70
CA LYS A 62 0.49 -6.45 -17.74
C LYS A 62 -0.20 -5.34 -16.92
N LEU A 63 0.53 -4.58 -16.12
CA LEU A 63 0.01 -3.47 -15.34
C LEU A 63 0.21 -2.14 -16.06
N SER A 64 -0.77 -1.23 -15.91
CA SER A 64 -0.62 0.18 -16.26
C SER A 64 0.66 0.79 -15.66
N PHE A 65 1.17 1.84 -16.29
CA PHE A 65 2.39 2.51 -15.86
C PHE A 65 2.34 2.95 -14.38
N GLU A 66 1.21 3.51 -13.95
CA GLU A 66 0.98 3.99 -12.59
C GLU A 66 0.99 2.85 -11.58
N LYS A 67 0.35 1.71 -11.93
CA LYS A 67 0.34 0.51 -11.08
C LYS A 67 1.73 -0.11 -10.96
N ARG A 68 2.51 -0.11 -12.04
CA ARG A 68 3.93 -0.55 -12.01
C ARG A 68 4.77 0.34 -11.11
N ALA A 69 4.69 1.66 -11.27
CA ALA A 69 5.40 2.61 -10.42
C ALA A 69 5.01 2.47 -8.94
N ALA A 70 3.71 2.28 -8.65
CA ALA A 70 3.24 1.99 -7.31
C ALA A 70 3.79 0.66 -6.77
N MET A 71 3.82 -0.40 -7.59
CA MET A 71 4.35 -1.71 -7.22
C MET A 71 5.84 -1.64 -6.87
N GLU A 72 6.63 -0.91 -7.66
CA GLU A 72 8.05 -0.68 -7.42
C GLU A 72 8.26 0.09 -6.12
N HIS A 73 7.49 1.16 -5.89
CA HIS A 73 7.54 1.93 -4.66
C HIS A 73 7.22 1.08 -3.43
N VAL A 74 6.09 0.36 -3.43
CA VAL A 74 5.72 -0.47 -2.27
C VAL A 74 6.69 -1.61 -2.04
N SER A 75 7.25 -2.19 -3.10
CA SER A 75 8.25 -3.27 -2.95
C SER A 75 9.56 -2.76 -2.37
N THR A 76 9.94 -1.51 -2.66
CA THR A 76 11.17 -0.89 -2.16
C THR A 76 11.04 -0.41 -0.72
N PHE A 77 9.89 0.16 -0.35
CA PHE A 77 9.71 0.85 0.93
C PHE A 77 8.94 0.04 1.99
N MET A 78 8.39 -1.13 1.64
CA MET A 78 7.75 -2.02 2.61
C MET A 78 8.76 -2.53 3.64
N ARG A 79 8.56 -2.15 4.91
CA ARG A 79 9.43 -2.55 6.03
C ARG A 79 8.95 -3.76 6.81
N ILE A 80 7.64 -4.01 6.81
CA ILE A 80 6.99 -5.05 7.61
C ILE A 80 5.87 -5.72 6.80
N SER A 81 5.52 -6.95 7.18
CA SER A 81 4.41 -7.68 6.56
C SER A 81 3.05 -7.06 6.90
N ALA A 82 2.03 -7.31 6.07
CA ALA A 82 0.66 -6.85 6.32
C ALA A 82 0.09 -7.38 7.65
N LYS A 83 0.50 -8.59 8.07
CA LYS A 83 0.07 -9.19 9.34
C LYS A 83 0.69 -8.45 10.53
N THR A 84 1.99 -8.21 10.47
CA THR A 84 2.75 -7.47 11.49
C THR A 84 2.21 -6.04 11.61
N ALA A 85 2.02 -5.36 10.48
CA ALA A 85 1.46 -4.01 10.44
C ALA A 85 0.09 -3.92 11.10
N LYS A 86 -0.84 -4.84 10.78
CA LYS A 86 -2.18 -4.87 11.41
C LYS A 86 -2.12 -5.05 12.91
N LYS A 87 -1.25 -5.94 13.40
CA LYS A 87 -1.10 -6.19 14.83
C LYS A 87 -0.57 -4.93 15.54
N MET A 88 0.49 -4.34 15.00
CA MET A 88 1.10 -3.13 15.55
C MET A 88 0.13 -1.94 15.53
N ILE A 89 -0.57 -1.70 14.43
CA ILE A 89 -1.58 -0.64 14.32
C ILE A 89 -2.66 -0.82 15.39
N GLY A 90 -3.13 -2.05 15.61
CA GLY A 90 -4.13 -2.36 16.65
C GLY A 90 -3.63 -2.14 18.09
N GLU A 91 -2.32 -2.18 18.32
CA GLU A 91 -1.71 -1.83 19.60
C GLU A 91 -1.53 -0.31 19.73
N LEU A 92 -1.04 0.35 18.67
CA LEU A 92 -0.79 1.79 18.62
C LEU A 92 -2.06 2.62 18.82
N ILE A 93 -3.19 2.25 18.19
CA ILE A 93 -4.47 2.97 18.29
C ILE A 93 -5.03 2.98 19.72
N LYS A 94 -4.58 2.07 20.60
CA LYS A 94 -5.00 2.05 22.01
C LYS A 94 -4.36 3.17 22.84
N ILE A 95 -3.32 3.81 22.34
CA ILE A 95 -2.69 4.96 22.99
C ILE A 95 -3.52 6.19 22.70
N GLU A 96 -3.99 6.87 23.75
CA GLU A 96 -4.98 7.97 23.67
C GLU A 96 -4.64 9.05 22.63
N ARG A 97 -3.35 9.40 22.49
CA ARG A 97 -2.89 10.48 21.60
C ARG A 97 -2.49 10.01 20.21
N VAL A 98 -2.63 8.71 19.92
CA VAL A 98 -2.30 8.11 18.62
C VAL A 98 -3.59 7.94 17.83
N THR A 99 -3.74 8.74 16.77
CA THR A 99 -4.86 8.59 15.83
C THR A 99 -4.60 7.42 14.88
N GLU A 100 -5.62 7.00 14.14
CA GLU A 100 -5.47 5.98 13.10
C GLU A 100 -4.43 6.41 12.05
N VAL A 101 -4.45 7.67 11.62
CA VAL A 101 -3.47 8.25 10.69
C VAL A 101 -2.04 8.13 11.26
N HIS A 102 -1.86 8.43 12.55
CA HIS A 102 -0.55 8.27 13.21
C HIS A 102 -0.12 6.81 13.23
N ALA A 103 -1.00 5.89 13.61
CA ALA A 103 -0.68 4.47 13.69
C ALA A 103 -0.25 3.89 12.33
N TYR A 104 -0.98 4.21 11.26
CA TYR A 104 -0.61 3.82 9.91
C TYR A 104 0.72 4.46 9.49
N LYS A 105 0.93 5.75 9.76
CA LYS A 105 2.18 6.43 9.40
C LYS A 105 3.38 5.87 10.15
N ILE A 106 3.24 5.56 11.43
CA ILE A 106 4.25 4.89 12.25
C ILE A 106 4.55 3.50 11.66
N ALA A 107 3.53 2.75 11.27
CA ALA A 107 3.72 1.41 10.70
C ALA A 107 4.49 1.40 9.38
N GLU A 108 4.32 2.44 8.55
CA GLU A 108 5.08 2.59 7.31
C GLU A 108 6.50 3.09 7.55
N LEU A 109 6.66 4.06 8.47
CA LEU A 109 7.95 4.68 8.72
C LEU A 109 8.85 3.87 9.64
N MET A 110 8.32 2.98 10.48
CA MET A 110 9.07 2.24 11.52
C MET A 110 10.17 3.09 12.23
N PRO A 111 9.81 4.24 12.85
CA PRO A 111 10.77 5.16 13.48
C PRO A 111 11.68 4.44 14.48
N ARG A 112 12.98 4.77 14.49
CA ARG A 112 14.00 4.10 15.34
C ARG A 112 14.27 4.78 16.66
N ASP A 113 13.98 6.07 16.74
CA ASP A 113 14.23 6.88 17.92
C ASP A 113 13.14 7.93 18.13
N GLU A 114 13.20 8.62 19.27
CA GLU A 114 12.26 9.66 19.61
C GLU A 114 12.27 10.84 18.62
N THR A 115 13.41 11.09 17.97
CA THR A 115 13.56 12.20 17.03
C THR A 115 12.77 11.93 15.75
N GLU A 116 12.91 10.73 15.19
CA GLU A 116 12.12 10.26 14.05
C GLU A 116 10.63 10.18 14.40
N LEU A 117 10.30 9.66 15.59
CA LEU A 117 8.91 9.53 16.02
C LEU A 117 8.23 10.89 16.19
N ARG A 118 8.92 11.89 16.74
CA ARG A 118 8.40 13.27 16.87
C ARG A 118 8.03 13.89 15.51
N GLN A 119 8.69 13.50 14.42
CA GLN A 119 8.35 14.01 13.09
C GLN A 119 6.95 13.59 12.63
N VAL A 120 6.45 12.44 13.10
CA VAL A 120 5.09 11.97 12.78
C VAL A 120 4.05 12.92 13.34
N PHE A 121 4.28 13.44 14.54
CA PHE A 121 3.37 14.32 15.28
C PHE A 121 3.68 15.82 15.06
N ALA A 122 4.60 16.17 14.17
CA ALA A 122 5.10 17.54 14.02
C ALA A 122 4.00 18.55 13.59
N LYS A 123 2.90 18.07 13.01
CA LYS A 123 1.75 18.89 12.59
C LYS A 123 0.64 18.94 13.63
N ASP A 124 0.74 18.19 14.71
CA ASP A 124 -0.27 18.20 15.78
C ASP A 124 -0.13 19.44 16.65
N ARG A 125 -1.25 19.83 17.29
CA ARG A 125 -1.28 20.96 18.23
C ARG A 125 -0.79 20.58 19.63
N PHE A 126 -0.06 19.47 19.74
CA PHE A 126 0.38 18.93 21.01
C PHE A 126 1.75 18.25 20.88
N THR A 127 2.41 18.11 22.02
CA THR A 127 3.68 17.39 22.11
C THR A 127 3.50 16.16 22.99
N LEU A 128 4.04 15.03 22.54
CA LEU A 128 4.12 13.81 23.32
C LEU A 128 5.17 13.94 24.43
N GLN A 129 4.84 13.42 25.61
CA GLN A 129 5.79 13.31 26.71
C GLN A 129 6.82 12.20 26.43
N PRO A 130 8.03 12.27 27.03
CA PRO A 130 9.05 11.24 26.85
C PRO A 130 8.55 9.82 27.15
N GLU A 131 7.68 9.66 28.15
CA GLU A 131 7.10 8.37 28.53
C GLU A 131 6.17 7.82 27.44
N GLU A 132 5.39 8.69 26.80
CA GLU A 132 4.49 8.31 25.69
C GLU A 132 5.29 7.90 24.45
N LEU A 133 6.35 8.66 24.14
CA LEU A 133 7.25 8.32 23.03
C LEU A 133 7.93 6.97 23.24
N LYS A 134 8.39 6.69 24.47
CA LYS A 134 8.97 5.39 24.81
C LYS A 134 7.97 4.25 24.68
N ALA A 135 6.74 4.41 25.18
CA ALA A 135 5.71 3.39 25.03
C ALA A 135 5.40 3.07 23.56
N ILE A 136 5.38 4.08 22.68
CA ILE A 136 5.21 3.87 21.24
C ILE A 136 6.43 3.15 20.64
N LEU A 137 7.65 3.55 21.01
CA LEU A 137 8.88 2.91 20.52
C LEU A 137 8.98 1.44 20.96
N GLU A 138 8.60 1.13 22.20
CA GLU A 138 8.55 -0.25 22.70
C GLU A 138 7.61 -1.13 21.87
N ILE A 139 6.44 -0.59 21.49
CA ILE A 139 5.53 -1.28 20.56
C ILE A 139 6.22 -1.49 19.22
N ILE A 140 6.81 -0.45 18.61
CA ILE A 140 7.48 -0.56 17.30
C ILE A 140 8.58 -1.62 17.33
N ASP A 141 9.41 -1.62 18.38
CA ASP A 141 10.55 -2.53 18.52
C ASP A 141 10.11 -3.98 18.72
N ALA A 142 8.96 -4.23 19.37
CA ALA A 142 8.38 -5.57 19.51
C ALA A 142 7.94 -6.19 18.17
N HIS A 143 7.80 -5.38 17.11
CA HIS A 143 7.41 -5.82 15.76
C HIS A 143 8.54 -5.68 14.73
N ARG A 144 9.79 -5.40 15.16
CA ARG A 144 10.96 -5.49 14.28
C ARG A 144 11.37 -6.95 14.10
N GLU A 145 11.55 -7.35 12.85
CA GLU A 145 12.19 -8.61 12.46
C GLU A 145 13.71 -8.44 12.35
#